data_AF-A0A8U0A3L4-F1
#
_entry.id   AF-A0A8U0A3L4-F1
#
_cell.length_a   1.000
_cell.length_b   1.000
_cell.length_c   1.000
_cell.angle_alpha   90.00
_cell.angle_beta   90.00
_cell.angle_gamma   90.00
#
_symmetry.space_group_name_H-M   'P 1'
#
loop_
_entity.id
_entity.type
_entity.pdbx_description
1 polymer ?
#
loop_
_entity_poly.entity_id
_entity_poly.type
_entity_poly.pdbx_seq_one_letter_code
_entity_poly.pdbx_strand_id
1 'polypeptide(L)' 'MVPDTAPASETRVDHEVMMAVDSDQLIIADVCRDGAWLKMPTAEAATIEEWR' A
#
# COMPACT_ATOMS: atom_id res chain seq x y z
N MET A 1 16.40 -36.97 13.12
CA MET A 1 15.95 -35.57 13.24
C MET A 1 16.00 -34.99 11.83
N VAL A 2 14.84 -34.79 11.21
CA VAL A 2 14.76 -34.18 9.87
C VAL A 2 14.95 -32.67 10.02
N PRO A 3 15.67 -31.99 9.11
CA PRO A 3 15.77 -30.54 9.15
C PRO A 3 14.40 -29.93 8.83
N ASP A 4 13.92 -29.11 9.75
CA ASP A 4 12.74 -28.27 9.59
C ASP A 4 13.01 -27.28 8.46
N THR A 5 12.52 -27.60 7.27
CA THR A 5 12.62 -26.71 6.11
C THR A 5 11.53 -25.68 6.28
N ALA A 6 11.90 -24.46 6.70
CA ALA A 6 11.00 -23.33 6.74
C ALA A 6 10.29 -23.18 5.38
N PRO A 7 8.96 -22.97 5.34
CA PRO A 7 8.26 -22.75 4.08
C PRO A 7 8.91 -21.56 3.38
N ALA A 8 9.19 -21.70 2.08
CA ALA A 8 9.69 -20.61 1.26
C ALA A 8 8.81 -19.39 1.53
N SER A 9 9.39 -18.35 2.12
CA SER A 9 8.71 -17.07 2.23
C SER A 9 8.36 -16.68 0.81
N GLU A 10 7.08 -16.68 0.48
CA GLU A 10 6.58 -16.01 -0.71
C GLU A 10 7.26 -14.66 -0.71
N THR A 11 8.09 -14.41 -1.72
CA THR A 11 8.74 -13.12 -1.90
C THR A 11 7.60 -12.14 -2.14
N ARG A 12 7.05 -11.57 -1.06
CA ARG A 12 6.26 -10.36 -1.11
C ARG A 12 7.18 -9.41 -1.84
N VAL A 13 6.86 -9.11 -3.08
CA VAL A 13 7.48 -7.97 -3.74
C VAL A 13 7.11 -6.82 -2.83
N ASP A 14 8.07 -6.30 -2.07
CA ASP A 14 7.89 -5.09 -1.29
C ASP A 14 7.47 -4.01 -2.26
N HIS A 15 6.15 -3.85 -2.38
CA HIS A 15 5.51 -3.00 -3.34
C HIS A 15 5.17 -1.73 -2.61
N GLU A 16 6.08 -0.77 -2.75
CA GLU A 16 6.01 0.49 -2.05
C GLU A 16 4.94 1.37 -2.70
N VAL A 17 4.09 1.93 -1.85
CA VAL A 17 3.11 2.95 -2.24
C VAL A 17 3.45 4.24 -1.51
N MET A 18 3.35 5.35 -2.21
CA MET A 18 3.52 6.68 -1.62
C MET A 18 2.17 7.38 -1.55
N MET A 19 1.94 8.08 -0.44
CA MET A 19 0.72 8.83 -0.21
C MET A 19 1.06 10.29 0.05
N ALA A 20 0.26 11.19 -0.51
CA ALA A 20 0.38 12.63 -0.31
C ALA A 20 -1.01 13.25 -0.18
N VAL A 21 -1.09 14.37 0.55
CA VAL A 21 -2.30 15.18 0.66
C VAL A 21 -2.04 16.52 -0.01
N ASP A 22 -2.90 16.88 -0.96
CA ASP A 22 -2.93 18.18 -1.63
C ASP A 22 -4.27 18.85 -1.36
N SER A 23 -4.28 19.89 -0.53
CA SER A 23 -5.49 20.57 -0.08
C SER A 23 -6.54 19.60 0.52
N ASP A 24 -7.58 19.23 -0.24
CA ASP A 24 -8.65 18.30 0.17
C ASP A 24 -8.58 16.97 -0.61
N GLN A 25 -7.41 16.61 -1.13
CA GLN A 25 -7.26 15.44 -1.98
C GLN A 25 -6.17 14.51 -1.46
N LEU A 26 -6.53 13.25 -1.26
CA LEU A 26 -5.59 12.18 -1.00
C LEU A 26 -5.15 11.58 -2.33
N ILE A 27 -3.84 11.52 -2.55
CA ILE A 27 -3.21 10.94 -3.72
C ILE A 27 -2.41 9.73 -3.26
N ILE A 28 -2.63 8.58 -3.90
CA ILE A 28 -1.91 7.33 -3.66
C ILE A 28 -1.26 6.91 -4.97
N ALA A 29 0.06 6.77 -4.97
CA ALA A 29 0.83 6.35 -6.12
C ALA A 29 1.55 5.03 -5.84
N ASP A 30 1.40 4.07 -6.73
CA ASP A 30 2.27 2.92 -6.84
C ASP A 30 3.57 3.40 -7.49
N VAL A 31 4.66 3.47 -6.72
CA VAL A 31 5.93 3.99 -7.24
C VAL A 31 6.74 2.94 -8.01
N CYS A 32 6.26 1.70 -8.02
CA CYS A 32 6.87 0.63 -8.79
C CYS A 32 6.31 0.54 -10.23
N ARG A 33 5.17 1.19 -10.51
CA ARG A 33 4.51 1.18 -11.82
C ARG A 33 4.22 2.59 -12.33
N ASP A 34 4.65 2.86 -13.55
CA ASP A 34 4.35 4.11 -14.22
C ASP A 34 2.83 4.27 -14.46
N GLY A 35 2.32 5.46 -14.21
CA GLY A 35 0.91 5.79 -14.43
C GLY A 35 -0.09 5.13 -13.47
N ALA A 36 0.38 4.37 -12.48
CA ALA A 36 -0.48 3.71 -11.50
C ALA A 36 -0.69 4.61 -10.27
N TRP A 37 -1.73 5.43 -10.30
CA TRP A 37 -2.09 6.30 -9.19
C TRP A 37 -3.60 6.49 -9.08
N LEU A 38 -4.04 6.85 -7.89
CA LEU A 38 -5.42 7.13 -7.54
C LEU A 38 -5.48 8.45 -6.79
N LYS A 39 -6.59 9.17 -6.95
CA LYS A 39 -6.89 10.40 -6.24
C LYS A 39 -8.34 10.41 -5.81
N MET A 40 -8.59 10.83 -4.57
CA MET A 40 -9.93 10.97 -4.02
C MET A 40 -10.02 12.14 -3.05
N PRO A 41 -11.21 12.72 -2.82
CA PRO A 41 -11.42 13.68 -1.75
C PRO A 41 -11.07 13.10 -0.39
N THR A 42 -10.46 13.89 0.48
CA THR A 42 -10.11 13.45 1.84
C THR A 42 -11.33 13.09 2.67
N ALA A 43 -12.50 13.67 2.36
CA ALA A 43 -13.77 13.31 2.99
C ALA A 43 -14.25 11.88 2.66
N GLU A 44 -13.75 11.27 1.57
CA GLU A 44 -14.07 9.91 1.16
C GLU A 44 -12.99 8.89 1.59
N ALA A 45 -11.87 9.37 2.13
CA ALA A 45 -10.80 8.50 2.62
C ALA A 45 -11.20 7.87 3.96
N ALA A 46 -11.05 6.54 4.05
CA ALA A 46 -11.31 5.82 5.29
C ALA A 46 -10.39 6.29 6.42
N THR A 47 -10.98 6.52 7.59
CA THR A 47 -10.28 6.95 8.82
C THR A 47 -9.47 5.80 9.40
N ILE A 48 -8.41 6.09 10.15
CA ILE A 48 -7.56 5.05 10.78
C ILE A 48 -8.39 4.04 11.59
N GLU A 49 -9.49 4.48 12.21
CA GLU A 49 -10.40 3.62 12.96
C GLU A 49 -11.16 2.62 12.08
N GLU A 50 -11.50 2.99 10.84
CA GLU A 50 -12.15 2.11 9.86
C GLU A 50 -11.18 1.10 9.22
N TRP A 51 -9.88 1.37 9.26
CA TRP A 51 -8.85 0.45 8.77
C TRP A 51 -8.48 -0.66 9.78
N ARG A 52 -8.90 -0.53 11.04
CA ARG A 52 -8.49 -1.42 12.14
C ARG A 52 -9.25 -2.75 12.17
#